data_AF-A0A9P1GLK9-F1
#
_entry.id   AF-A0A9P1GLK9-F1
#
_cell.length_a   1.000
_cell.length_b   1.000
_cell.length_c   1.000
_cell.angle_alpha   90.00
_cell.angle_beta   90.00
_cell.angle_gamma   90.00
#
_symmetry.space_group_name_H-M   'P 1'
#
loop_
_entity.id
_entity.type
_entity.pdbx_description
1 polymer ?
#
loop_
_entity_poly.entity_id
_entity_poly.type
_entity_poly.pdbx_seq_one_letter_code
_entity_poly.pdbx_strand_id
1 'polypeptide(L)'
;MALPRLLALLMASSCHCLEMCCRAFQKGAELREALRRWRRPSERPKLISISGRAPGRNNLMCERCGVGLYAPPARSFCQECPEGSTPSADRTTCEDCPMMHYSVSGMDERLPCNLPLAVVDNRCVWWHLPLLALGLGALGVCSGLVFFWIHSRKAKTKNIERILEEVYMELWDEQPNTLDAYSKKLYGLGLRKVNFDQHISGMRALQSQRAGVSIGYLLSADFAQLAIQRTGKDDPTFTDMKTCFWLSEDPIGEDIICPRDGRPGCALVDWIPRRERREQTHFMSWTWKYSLQQVRSALGTFQENLVGPCYFFMCFFANNQYRILVEESSSGSDNLEEVFETNLKRIGRMVAILDTWDQPTYLTRVWTVYEQFVASTIQIEATVGRCWNHPSFPKLGSFAAFWKVEFIMPKDASDHMQRQIAQGSDGIDEVIEAISQVDSEEAKAWSIQDEIKVKSLIQDSVGFDHVDAHVTNVMIGWIGGVVRQTCRELLDRARYEKVLKKRDRRQAAGDQRRKRMSL
;
A
#
# COMPACT_ATOMS: atom_id res chain seq x y z
N MET A 1 -5.52 -7.79 -22.44
CA MET A 1 -4.77 -8.02 -23.69
C MET A 1 -4.46 -6.69 -24.39
N ALA A 2 -3.63 -5.82 -23.79
CA ALA A 2 -3.34 -4.49 -24.37
C ALA A 2 -1.96 -3.94 -23.95
N LEU A 3 -0.97 -4.81 -23.78
CA LEU A 3 0.41 -4.44 -23.43
C LEU A 3 1.48 -4.90 -24.45
N PRO A 4 1.27 -5.94 -25.30
CA PRO A 4 2.28 -6.31 -26.30
C PRO A 4 2.31 -5.39 -27.54
N ARG A 5 1.25 -4.61 -27.80
CA ARG A 5 1.15 -3.76 -29.01
C ARG A 5 1.86 -2.41 -28.89
N LEU A 6 2.12 -1.91 -27.68
CA LEU A 6 2.78 -0.61 -27.49
C LEU A 6 4.31 -0.69 -27.63
N LEU A 7 4.92 -1.84 -27.33
CA LEU A 7 6.37 -2.03 -27.48
C LEU A 7 6.81 -2.22 -28.95
N ALA A 8 5.92 -2.76 -29.80
CA ALA A 8 6.22 -2.96 -31.22
C ALA A 8 6.24 -1.63 -32.01
N LEU A 9 5.49 -0.61 -31.58
CA LEU A 9 5.43 0.70 -32.23
C LEU A 9 6.64 1.59 -31.90
N LEU A 10 7.28 1.41 -30.75
CA LEU A 10 8.47 2.19 -30.37
C LEU A 10 9.77 1.68 -31.02
N MET A 11 9.83 0.40 -31.38
CA MET A 11 10.99 -0.17 -32.11
C MET A 11 10.97 0.12 -33.62
N ALA A 12 9.81 0.46 -34.20
CA ALA A 12 9.69 0.76 -35.62
C ALA A 12 10.13 2.19 -36.00
N SER A 13 10.10 3.14 -35.05
CA SER A 13 10.43 4.55 -35.31
C SER A 13 11.93 4.87 -35.37
N SER A 14 12.79 4.01 -34.84
CA SER A 14 14.24 4.22 -34.79
C SER A 14 15.00 3.60 -35.97
N CYS A 15 14.36 2.73 -36.76
CA CYS A 15 14.99 2.09 -37.91
C CYS A 15 14.93 2.94 -39.20
N HIS A 16 13.97 3.87 -39.31
CA HIS A 16 13.80 4.70 -40.51
C HIS A 16 14.81 5.87 -40.63
N CYS A 17 15.49 6.24 -39.55
CA CYS A 17 16.46 7.35 -39.56
C CYS A 17 17.87 6.91 -39.99
N LEU A 18 18.24 5.63 -39.79
CA LEU A 18 19.54 5.11 -40.24
C LEU A 18 19.58 4.75 -41.74
N GLU A 19 18.44 4.43 -42.36
CA GLU A 19 18.40 4.07 -43.78
C GLU A 19 18.51 5.29 -44.72
N MET A 20 18.18 6.50 -44.23
CA MET A 20 18.31 7.74 -45.01
C MET A 20 19.76 8.29 -45.03
N CYS A 21 20.56 8.07 -43.99
CA CYS A 21 21.96 8.51 -43.97
C CYS A 21 22.88 7.66 -44.88
N CYS A 22 22.61 6.36 -45.04
CA CYS A 22 23.39 5.52 -45.95
C CYS A 22 23.13 5.81 -47.44
N ARG A 23 21.94 6.32 -47.81
CA ARG A 23 21.63 6.68 -49.21
C ARG A 23 22.23 8.03 -49.65
N ALA A 24 22.68 8.87 -48.73
CA ALA A 24 23.34 10.14 -49.05
C ALA A 24 24.84 9.99 -49.39
N PHE A 25 25.50 8.91 -48.92
CA PHE A 25 26.92 8.65 -49.20
C PHE A 25 27.16 7.93 -50.54
N GLN A 26 26.16 7.23 -51.08
CA GLN A 26 26.27 6.49 -52.35
C GLN A 26 26.18 7.40 -53.60
N LYS A 27 25.63 8.62 -53.51
CA LYS A 27 25.54 9.56 -54.65
C LYS A 27 26.78 10.43 -54.86
N GLY A 28 27.77 10.39 -53.96
CA GLY A 28 29.05 11.10 -54.10
C GLY A 28 30.13 10.31 -54.87
N ALA A 29 29.87 9.03 -55.16
CA ALA A 29 30.78 8.15 -55.88
C ALA A 29 30.57 8.20 -57.41
N GLU A 30 29.33 8.35 -57.88
CA GLU A 30 29.00 8.34 -59.32
C GLU A 30 29.43 9.62 -60.07
N LEU A 31 29.65 10.76 -59.38
CA LEU A 31 30.13 11.99 -60.01
C LEU A 31 31.64 11.97 -60.32
N ARG A 32 32.40 11.02 -59.73
CA ARG A 32 33.85 10.88 -59.95
C ARG A 32 34.22 9.89 -61.06
N GLU A 33 33.26 9.06 -61.50
CA GLU A 33 33.46 8.11 -62.60
C GLU A 33 33.14 8.68 -63.99
N ALA A 34 32.31 9.74 -64.06
CA ALA A 34 31.97 10.41 -65.34
C ALA A 34 33.08 11.30 -65.90
N LEU A 35 34.05 11.75 -65.10
CA LEU A 35 35.16 12.60 -65.53
C LEU A 35 36.40 11.85 -66.05
N ARG A 36 36.39 10.51 -66.06
CA ARG A 36 37.53 9.67 -66.53
C ARG A 36 37.44 9.23 -67.99
N ARG A 37 36.33 9.50 -68.69
CA ARG A 37 36.21 9.23 -70.13
C ARG A 37 36.33 10.52 -70.93
N TRP A 38 37.56 11.02 -71.13
CA TRP A 38 37.97 11.71 -72.37
C TRP A 38 39.45 12.12 -72.30
N ARG A 39 40.33 11.31 -72.91
CA ARG A 39 41.55 11.69 -73.68
C ARG A 39 42.47 10.48 -73.87
N ARG A 40 42.47 9.93 -75.09
CA ARG A 40 43.72 9.53 -75.80
C ARG A 40 44.15 10.77 -76.62
N PRO A 41 45.37 10.92 -77.19
CA PRO A 41 46.47 9.94 -77.33
C PRO A 41 47.87 10.52 -77.04
N SER A 42 48.90 9.67 -77.01
CA SER A 42 50.11 9.76 -77.86
C SER A 42 51.26 8.99 -77.23
N GLU A 43 51.76 8.00 -77.97
CA GLU A 43 53.01 7.32 -77.68
C GLU A 43 54.15 8.34 -77.76
N ARG A 44 54.93 8.42 -76.68
CA ARG A 44 56.17 9.18 -76.60
C ARG A 44 57.24 8.31 -75.94
N PRO A 45 58.51 8.53 -76.30
CA PRO A 45 59.57 7.54 -76.13
C PRO A 45 59.86 7.30 -74.66
N LYS A 46 60.03 6.01 -74.30
CA LYS A 46 60.40 5.57 -72.96
C LYS A 46 61.78 6.14 -72.60
N LEU A 47 61.79 7.19 -71.78
CA LEU A 47 62.96 7.56 -71.00
C LEU A 47 63.32 6.40 -70.08
N ILE A 48 64.58 5.98 -70.14
CA ILE A 48 65.14 4.95 -69.29
C ILE A 48 65.07 5.47 -67.85
N SER A 49 64.28 4.78 -67.02
CA SER A 49 64.11 5.10 -65.61
C SER A 49 65.45 5.02 -64.88
N ILE A 50 65.80 6.13 -64.24
CA ILE A 50 66.92 6.21 -63.30
C ILE A 50 66.31 6.02 -61.92
N SER A 51 66.86 5.07 -61.15
CA SER A 51 66.38 4.72 -59.81
C SER A 51 66.09 5.97 -58.96
N GLY A 52 64.96 5.97 -58.24
CA GLY A 52 64.52 7.08 -57.38
C GLY A 52 63.86 8.27 -58.08
N ARG A 53 63.71 8.22 -59.41
CA ARG A 53 63.03 9.24 -60.20
C ARG A 53 62.02 8.62 -61.18
N ALA A 54 60.90 9.28 -61.39
CA ALA A 54 59.96 8.95 -62.45
C ALA A 54 59.82 10.12 -63.43
N PRO A 55 59.32 9.89 -64.66
CA PRO A 55 59.05 10.98 -65.59
C PRO A 55 58.13 12.01 -64.94
N GLY A 56 58.56 13.27 -64.89
CA GLY A 56 57.73 14.38 -64.45
C GLY A 56 56.49 14.55 -65.34
N ARG A 57 55.51 15.35 -64.92
CA ARG A 57 54.21 15.47 -65.62
C ARG A 57 54.31 15.87 -67.11
N ASN A 58 55.42 16.48 -67.51
CA ASN A 58 55.68 16.89 -68.89
C ASN A 58 56.44 15.84 -69.73
N ASN A 59 56.83 14.69 -69.14
CA ASN A 59 57.64 13.63 -69.76
C ASN A 59 58.99 14.10 -70.34
N LEU A 60 59.48 15.28 -69.95
CA LEU A 60 60.72 15.86 -70.49
C LEU A 60 61.92 15.66 -69.56
N MET A 61 61.68 15.39 -68.27
CA MET A 61 62.72 15.20 -67.27
C MET A 61 62.26 14.24 -66.17
N CYS A 62 63.18 13.46 -65.61
CA CYS A 62 62.89 12.59 -64.48
C CYS A 62 62.88 13.41 -63.18
N GLU A 63 61.73 13.50 -62.54
CA GLU A 63 61.54 14.13 -61.24
C GLU A 63 61.73 13.09 -60.14
N ARG A 64 62.29 13.50 -59.01
CA ARG A 64 62.41 12.63 -57.84
C ARG A 64 61.02 12.23 -57.37
N CYS A 65 60.84 10.96 -57.02
CA CYS A 65 59.57 10.48 -56.50
C CYS A 65 59.09 11.35 -55.34
N GLY A 66 57.78 11.65 -55.29
CA GLY A 66 57.14 12.45 -54.24
C GLY A 66 57.12 11.74 -52.89
N VAL A 67 56.71 12.45 -51.83
CA VAL A 67 56.70 11.94 -50.44
C VAL A 67 56.06 10.55 -50.36
N GLY A 68 56.74 9.61 -49.71
CA GLY A 68 56.31 8.22 -49.51
C GLY A 68 56.48 7.29 -50.71
N LEU A 69 56.98 7.81 -51.83
CA LEU A 69 57.12 7.07 -53.07
C LEU A 69 58.58 6.76 -53.40
N TYR A 70 58.81 5.59 -53.99
CA TYR A 70 60.10 5.13 -54.48
C TYR A 70 59.99 4.59 -55.90
N ALA A 71 61.09 4.54 -56.64
CA ALA A 71 61.13 3.94 -57.98
C ALA A 71 62.34 3.00 -58.08
N PRO A 72 62.13 1.66 -58.09
CA PRO A 72 63.21 0.72 -58.25
C PRO A 72 63.82 0.81 -59.66
N PRO A 73 65.07 0.34 -59.84
CA PRO A 73 65.72 0.32 -61.16
C PRO A 73 64.80 -0.32 -62.21
N ALA A 74 64.66 0.33 -63.36
CA ALA A 74 63.85 -0.10 -64.51
C ALA A 74 62.31 0.04 -64.41
N ARG A 75 61.73 0.59 -63.33
CA ARG A 75 60.30 0.99 -63.33
C ARG A 75 60.12 2.45 -63.71
N SER A 76 59.24 2.72 -64.68
CA SER A 76 58.97 4.08 -65.18
C SER A 76 57.93 4.86 -64.35
N PHE A 77 57.58 4.40 -63.15
CA PHE A 77 56.63 5.08 -62.27
C PHE A 77 57.06 4.93 -60.81
N CYS A 78 56.79 5.96 -60.02
CA CYS A 78 56.95 5.91 -58.57
C CYS A 78 55.79 5.13 -57.96
N GLN A 79 56.10 4.30 -56.96
CA GLN A 79 55.12 3.52 -56.21
C GLN A 79 55.32 3.74 -54.72
N GLU A 80 54.25 3.54 -53.95
CA GLU A 80 54.30 3.68 -52.49
C GLU A 80 55.12 2.57 -51.86
N CYS A 81 55.89 2.91 -50.82
CA CYS A 81 56.45 1.87 -49.97
C CYS A 81 55.34 1.11 -49.24
N PRO A 82 55.48 -0.21 -49.06
CA PRO A 82 54.55 -0.99 -48.25
C PRO A 82 54.52 -0.46 -46.81
N GLU A 83 53.41 -0.67 -46.10
CA GLU A 83 53.31 -0.35 -44.66
C GLU A 83 54.52 -0.97 -43.92
N GLY A 84 55.15 -0.22 -43.01
CA GLY A 84 56.33 -0.67 -42.26
C GLY A 84 57.68 -0.36 -42.91
N SER A 85 57.70 0.24 -44.10
CA SER A 85 58.93 0.69 -44.75
C SER A 85 58.81 2.15 -45.18
N THR A 86 59.94 2.84 -45.29
CA THR A 86 60.04 4.23 -45.79
C THR A 86 60.97 4.27 -47.00
N PRO A 87 60.77 5.17 -47.98
CA PRO A 87 61.73 5.32 -49.06
C PRO A 87 63.12 5.63 -48.49
N SER A 88 64.13 4.95 -48.99
CA SER A 88 65.54 5.30 -48.79
C SER A 88 65.79 6.77 -49.13
N ALA A 89 66.87 7.35 -48.62
CA ALA A 89 67.17 8.75 -48.85
C ALA A 89 67.20 9.09 -50.35
N ASP A 90 67.71 8.21 -51.21
CA ASP A 90 67.73 8.38 -52.66
C ASP A 90 66.44 7.94 -53.39
N ARG A 91 65.48 7.37 -52.65
CA ARG A 91 64.17 6.86 -53.08
C ARG A 91 64.26 5.70 -54.07
N THR A 92 65.36 4.96 -54.06
CA THR A 92 65.59 3.84 -54.97
C THR A 92 65.02 2.52 -54.45
N THR A 93 64.98 2.37 -53.12
CA THR A 93 64.44 1.21 -52.41
C THR A 93 63.58 1.66 -51.23
N CYS A 94 62.79 0.75 -50.67
CA CYS A 94 62.18 0.94 -49.36
C CYS A 94 63.08 0.32 -48.29
N GLU A 95 63.34 1.06 -47.24
CA GLU A 95 64.02 0.60 -46.04
C GLU A 95 62.99 0.28 -44.97
N ASP A 96 63.12 -0.89 -44.35
CA ASP A 96 62.26 -1.30 -43.25
C ASP A 96 62.46 -0.37 -42.04
N CYS A 97 61.35 -0.04 -41.38
CA CYS A 97 61.40 0.73 -40.16
C CYS A 97 62.17 -0.04 -39.07
N PRO A 98 63.09 0.60 -38.35
CA PRO A 98 63.78 -0.02 -37.22
C PRO A 98 62.79 -0.40 -36.12
N MET A 99 63.19 -1.29 -35.20
CA MET A 99 62.34 -1.68 -34.06
C MET A 99 61.75 -0.44 -33.35
N MET A 100 60.49 -0.53 -32.93
CA MET A 100 59.72 0.55 -32.29
C MET A 100 59.35 1.74 -33.18
N HIS A 101 59.49 1.65 -34.50
CA HIS A 101 58.99 2.65 -35.45
C HIS A 101 58.02 2.02 -36.44
N TYR A 102 57.08 2.82 -36.94
CA TYR A 102 56.16 2.41 -37.99
C TYR A 102 56.04 3.52 -39.04
N SER A 103 55.62 3.14 -40.25
CA SER A 103 55.30 4.07 -41.32
C SER A 103 54.00 3.61 -41.98
N VAL A 104 53.10 4.56 -42.21
CA VAL A 104 51.88 4.34 -43.00
C VAL A 104 52.28 4.46 -44.47
N SER A 105 51.70 3.62 -45.33
CA SER A 105 51.98 3.67 -46.76
C SER A 105 51.83 5.09 -47.31
N GLY A 106 52.81 5.55 -48.08
CA GLY A 106 52.83 6.91 -48.63
C GLY A 106 53.41 8.00 -47.73
N MET A 107 54.09 7.68 -46.63
CA MET A 107 54.84 8.67 -45.82
C MET A 107 56.36 8.46 -45.86
N ASP A 108 57.12 9.58 -45.80
CA ASP A 108 58.59 9.58 -45.71
C ASP A 108 59.08 9.47 -44.25
N GLU A 109 58.22 9.79 -43.29
CA GLU A 109 58.60 9.87 -41.88
C GLU A 109 58.35 8.56 -41.15
N ARG A 110 59.36 8.16 -40.36
CA ARG A 110 59.25 7.05 -39.42
C ARG A 110 58.69 7.60 -38.12
N LEU A 111 57.50 7.16 -37.73
CA LEU A 111 56.87 7.59 -36.49
C LEU A 111 57.28 6.66 -35.34
N PRO A 112 57.69 7.17 -34.17
CA PRO A 112 57.99 6.33 -33.02
C PRO A 112 56.70 5.75 -32.44
N CYS A 113 56.73 4.45 -32.13
CA CYS A 113 55.67 3.75 -31.41
C CYS A 113 56.15 3.44 -29.99
N ASN A 114 56.08 4.46 -29.14
CA ASN A 114 56.51 4.35 -27.74
C ASN A 114 55.39 3.82 -26.84
N LEU A 115 55.77 3.19 -25.72
CA LEU A 115 54.84 2.79 -24.67
C LEU A 115 53.92 3.96 -24.28
N PRO A 116 52.58 3.75 -24.23
CA PRO A 116 51.86 2.48 -24.11
C PRO A 116 51.34 1.86 -25.43
N LEU A 117 51.87 2.24 -26.59
CA LEU A 117 51.49 1.66 -27.89
C LEU A 117 52.42 0.51 -28.29
N ALA A 118 51.92 -0.45 -29.07
CA ALA A 118 52.73 -1.53 -29.65
C ALA A 118 52.50 -1.61 -31.17
N VAL A 119 53.56 -1.93 -31.92
CA VAL A 119 53.47 -2.16 -33.37
C VAL A 119 52.92 -3.56 -33.60
N VAL A 120 51.74 -3.66 -34.21
CA VAL A 120 51.13 -4.92 -34.69
C VAL A 120 50.77 -4.71 -36.15
N ASP A 121 51.27 -5.55 -37.04
CA ASP A 121 51.08 -5.45 -38.50
C ASP A 121 51.34 -4.03 -39.06
N ASN A 122 52.48 -3.44 -38.69
CA ASN A 122 52.92 -2.10 -39.13
C ASN A 122 51.99 -0.94 -38.76
N ARG A 123 51.08 -1.15 -37.79
CA ARG A 123 50.25 -0.12 -37.17
C ARG A 123 50.55 -0.01 -35.69
N CYS A 124 50.61 1.23 -35.20
CA CYS A 124 50.81 1.49 -33.79
C CYS A 124 49.44 1.46 -33.09
N VAL A 125 49.14 0.35 -32.41
CA VAL A 125 47.86 0.13 -31.72
C VAL A 125 48.06 0.14 -30.21
N TRP A 126 47.04 0.58 -29.48
CA TRP A 126 47.01 0.47 -28.03
C TRP A 126 46.86 -1.02 -27.68
N TRP A 127 47.96 -1.69 -27.29
CA TRP A 127 47.97 -3.13 -27.02
C TRP A 127 47.01 -3.54 -25.90
N HIS A 128 46.62 -2.61 -25.03
CA HIS A 128 45.69 -2.84 -23.95
C HIS A 128 44.21 -2.62 -24.35
N LEU A 129 43.90 -2.10 -25.55
CA LEU A 129 42.49 -1.97 -25.99
C LEU A 129 41.76 -3.32 -26.08
N PRO A 130 42.35 -4.41 -26.63
CA PRO A 130 41.73 -5.73 -26.56
C PRO A 130 41.53 -6.22 -25.12
N LEU A 131 42.49 -5.96 -24.22
CA LEU A 131 42.38 -6.32 -22.80
C LEU A 131 41.29 -5.52 -22.09
N LEU A 132 41.17 -4.22 -22.38
CA LEU A 132 40.09 -3.37 -21.87
C LEU A 132 38.72 -3.83 -22.41
N ALA A 133 38.63 -4.17 -23.70
CA ALA A 133 37.39 -4.68 -24.29
C ALA A 133 36.96 -6.02 -23.66
N LEU A 134 37.91 -6.95 -23.45
CA LEU A 134 37.66 -8.19 -22.72
C LEU A 134 37.26 -7.93 -21.27
N GLY A 135 37.94 -6.99 -20.59
CA GLY A 135 37.62 -6.59 -19.23
C GLY A 135 36.21 -6.02 -19.10
N LEU A 136 35.81 -5.10 -19.99
CA LEU A 136 34.46 -4.53 -20.03
C LEU A 136 33.40 -5.58 -20.38
N GLY A 137 33.70 -6.50 -21.30
CA GLY A 137 32.82 -7.63 -21.63
C GLY A 137 32.59 -8.56 -20.44
N ALA A 138 33.67 -8.94 -19.74
CA ALA A 138 33.59 -9.75 -18.52
C ALA A 138 32.81 -9.03 -17.41
N LEU A 139 33.05 -7.73 -17.20
CA LEU A 139 32.27 -6.92 -16.26
C LEU A 139 30.79 -6.87 -16.65
N GLY A 140 30.46 -6.70 -17.92
CA GLY A 140 29.07 -6.72 -18.41
C GLY A 140 28.36 -8.05 -18.15
N VAL A 141 29.02 -9.18 -18.38
CA VAL A 141 28.47 -10.51 -18.06
C VAL A 141 28.29 -10.69 -16.55
N CYS A 142 29.30 -10.33 -15.75
CA CYS A 142 29.21 -10.38 -14.29
C CYS A 142 28.07 -9.50 -13.76
N SER A 143 27.94 -8.26 -14.26
CA SER A 143 26.84 -7.36 -13.91
C SER A 143 25.48 -7.93 -14.34
N GLY A 144 25.38 -8.56 -15.51
CA GLY A 144 24.16 -9.22 -15.98
C GLY A 144 23.74 -10.40 -15.09
N LEU A 145 24.69 -11.25 -14.68
CA LEU A 145 24.45 -12.36 -13.76
C LEU A 145 24.04 -11.87 -12.37
N VAL A 146 24.71 -10.84 -11.84
CA VAL A 146 24.34 -10.21 -10.56
C VAL A 146 22.94 -9.61 -10.65
N PHE A 147 22.61 -8.88 -11.72
CA PHE A 147 21.28 -8.31 -11.93
C PHE A 147 20.20 -9.40 -12.01
N PHE A 148 20.45 -10.47 -12.78
CA PHE A 148 19.53 -11.60 -12.88
C PHE A 148 19.33 -12.29 -11.51
N TRP A 149 20.41 -12.49 -10.75
CA TRP A 149 20.34 -13.07 -9.42
C TRP A 149 19.58 -12.18 -8.42
N ILE A 150 19.80 -10.86 -8.44
CA ILE A 150 19.04 -9.90 -7.65
C ILE A 150 17.56 -9.92 -8.03
N HIS A 151 17.25 -9.93 -9.32
CA HIS A 151 15.87 -9.94 -9.81
C HIS A 151 15.15 -11.25 -9.46
N SER A 152 15.83 -12.39 -9.60
CA SER A 152 15.33 -13.71 -9.21
C SER A 152 15.07 -13.79 -7.70
N ARG A 153 15.98 -13.25 -6.87
CA ARG A 153 15.78 -13.12 -5.42
C ARG A 153 14.57 -12.24 -5.09
N LYS A 154 14.43 -11.07 -5.71
CA LYS A 154 13.28 -10.18 -5.51
C LYS A 154 11.95 -10.85 -5.89
N ALA A 155 11.91 -11.57 -7.02
CA ALA A 155 10.72 -12.30 -7.44
C ALA A 155 10.36 -13.42 -6.45
N LYS A 156 11.37 -14.13 -5.95
CA LYS A 156 11.21 -15.17 -4.93
C LYS A 156 10.69 -14.61 -3.59
N THR A 157 11.23 -13.48 -3.13
CA THR A 157 10.74 -12.79 -1.91
C THR A 157 9.29 -12.35 -2.06
N LYS A 158 8.91 -11.73 -3.19
CA LYS A 158 7.51 -11.36 -3.46
C LYS A 158 6.56 -12.56 -3.47
N ASN A 159 7.02 -13.71 -3.99
CA ASN A 159 6.22 -14.93 -3.95
C ASN A 159 6.05 -15.47 -2.52
N ILE A 160 7.09 -15.38 -1.69
CA ILE A 160 7.01 -15.75 -0.27
C ILE A 160 6.04 -14.82 0.46
N GLU A 161 6.15 -13.50 0.28
CA GLU A 161 5.25 -12.50 0.88
C GLU A 161 3.79 -12.76 0.49
N ARG A 162 3.49 -12.96 -0.80
CA ARG A 162 2.15 -13.29 -1.28
C ARG A 162 1.58 -14.56 -0.64
N ILE A 163 2.41 -15.61 -0.49
CA ILE A 163 1.98 -16.84 0.17
C ILE A 163 1.77 -16.61 1.67
N LEU A 164 2.62 -15.80 2.33
CA LEU A 164 2.44 -15.46 3.74
C LEU A 164 1.17 -14.62 3.97
N GLU A 165 0.78 -13.76 3.03
CA GLU A 165 -0.52 -13.06 3.04
C GLU A 165 -1.70 -14.04 2.89
N GLU A 166 -1.61 -15.02 1.98
CA GLU A 166 -2.63 -16.09 1.84
C GLU A 166 -2.75 -16.89 3.15
N VAL A 167 -1.61 -17.27 3.75
CA VAL A 167 -1.55 -17.95 5.06
C VAL A 167 -2.23 -17.10 6.13
N TYR A 168 -1.93 -15.80 6.19
CA TYR A 168 -2.54 -14.92 7.18
C TYR A 168 -4.06 -14.90 7.06
N MET A 169 -4.61 -14.88 5.85
CA MET A 169 -6.07 -14.91 5.65
C MET A 169 -6.67 -16.27 6.04
N GLU A 170 -6.02 -17.39 5.70
CA GLU A 170 -6.52 -18.72 6.04
C GLU A 170 -6.39 -19.09 7.53
N LEU A 171 -5.46 -18.47 8.26
CA LEU A 171 -5.28 -18.71 9.70
C LEU A 171 -6.52 -18.37 10.55
N TRP A 172 -7.40 -17.48 10.07
CA TRP A 172 -8.68 -17.20 10.75
C TRP A 172 -9.58 -18.44 10.82
N ASP A 173 -9.56 -19.25 9.76
CA ASP A 173 -10.35 -20.48 9.59
C ASP A 173 -9.48 -21.75 9.59
N GLU A 174 -8.36 -21.69 10.32
CA GLU A 174 -7.32 -22.73 10.35
C GLU A 174 -7.91 -24.15 10.44
N GLN A 175 -7.79 -24.89 9.34
CA GLN A 175 -8.09 -26.32 9.25
C GLN A 175 -6.85 -27.15 9.63
N PRO A 176 -7.00 -28.42 10.07
CA PRO A 176 -5.89 -29.25 10.52
C PRO A 176 -4.73 -29.39 9.53
N ASN A 177 -4.98 -29.27 8.22
CA ASN A 177 -3.99 -29.42 7.15
C ASN A 177 -3.47 -28.08 6.57
N THR A 178 -3.94 -26.93 7.07
CA THR A 178 -3.62 -25.60 6.53
C THR A 178 -2.11 -25.35 6.56
N LEU A 179 -1.49 -25.54 7.73
CA LEU A 179 -0.06 -25.29 7.91
C LEU A 179 0.81 -26.28 7.12
N ASP A 180 0.39 -27.53 6.98
CA ASP A 180 1.11 -28.54 6.20
C ASP A 180 1.09 -28.21 4.70
N ALA A 181 -0.02 -27.68 4.19
CA ALA A 181 -0.11 -27.27 2.79
C ALA A 181 0.81 -26.08 2.49
N TYR A 182 0.85 -25.08 3.37
CA TYR A 182 1.65 -23.87 3.16
C TYR A 182 3.13 -24.04 3.48
N SER A 183 3.49 -24.82 4.50
CA SER A 183 4.87 -25.14 4.82
C SER A 183 5.55 -25.83 3.63
N LYS A 184 4.89 -26.80 2.98
CA LYS A 184 5.41 -27.45 1.75
C LYS A 184 5.68 -26.44 0.63
N LYS A 185 4.75 -25.51 0.37
CA LYS A 185 4.93 -24.45 -0.65
C LYS A 185 6.13 -23.54 -0.31
N LEU A 186 6.23 -23.11 0.95
CA LEU A 186 7.28 -22.18 1.40
C LEU A 186 8.66 -22.83 1.51
N TYR A 187 8.74 -24.11 1.87
CA TYR A 187 9.98 -24.88 1.87
C TYR A 187 10.50 -25.10 0.45
N GLY A 188 9.60 -25.32 -0.53
CA GLY A 188 9.95 -25.32 -1.95
C GLY A 188 10.54 -23.99 -2.43
N LEU A 189 10.17 -22.88 -1.77
CA LEU A 189 10.76 -21.56 -1.95
C LEU A 189 11.94 -21.30 -0.99
N GLY A 190 12.52 -22.32 -0.35
CA GLY A 190 13.71 -22.20 0.50
C GLY A 190 13.52 -21.39 1.79
N LEU A 191 12.28 -21.17 2.25
CA LEU A 191 12.04 -20.69 3.61
C LEU A 191 12.40 -21.81 4.59
N ARG A 192 13.17 -21.50 5.64
CA ARG A 192 13.54 -22.49 6.67
C ARG A 192 12.35 -22.73 7.61
N LYS A 193 12.25 -23.94 8.18
CA LYS A 193 11.20 -24.31 9.14
C LYS A 193 11.10 -23.36 10.34
N VAL A 194 12.23 -23.04 10.98
CA VAL A 194 12.27 -22.10 12.13
C VAL A 194 11.67 -20.74 11.77
N ASN A 195 11.97 -20.23 10.58
CA ASN A 195 11.41 -18.96 10.13
C ASN A 195 9.90 -19.09 9.90
N PHE A 196 9.43 -20.20 9.32
CA PHE A 196 8.00 -20.45 9.13
C PHE A 196 7.26 -20.45 10.47
N ASP A 197 7.70 -21.25 11.45
CA ASP A 197 7.05 -21.36 12.75
C ASP A 197 7.00 -20.00 13.48
N GLN A 198 8.09 -19.21 13.40
CA GLN A 198 8.12 -17.85 13.94
C GLN A 198 7.13 -16.91 13.25
N HIS A 199 6.99 -16.99 11.92
CA HIS A 199 6.01 -16.19 11.18
C HIS A 199 4.59 -16.58 11.57
N ILE A 200 4.27 -17.88 11.66
CA ILE A 200 2.94 -18.36 12.06
C ILE A 200 2.59 -17.88 13.48
N SER A 201 3.50 -18.02 14.43
CA SER A 201 3.28 -17.53 15.79
C SER A 201 3.06 -16.01 15.82
N GLY A 202 3.87 -15.24 15.07
CA GLY A 202 3.68 -13.79 14.95
C GLY A 202 2.35 -13.40 14.31
N MET A 203 1.91 -14.13 13.28
CA MET A 203 0.60 -13.91 12.65
C MET A 203 -0.56 -14.20 13.60
N ARG A 204 -0.49 -15.31 14.37
CA ARG A 204 -1.51 -15.66 15.37
C ARG A 204 -1.56 -14.63 16.50
N ALA A 205 -0.41 -14.14 16.96
CA ALA A 205 -0.34 -13.05 17.93
C ALA A 205 -1.03 -11.79 17.39
N LEU A 206 -0.73 -11.40 16.15
CA LEU A 206 -1.34 -10.24 15.50
C LEU A 206 -2.85 -10.41 15.29
N GLN A 207 -3.29 -11.60 14.85
CA GLN A 207 -4.72 -11.90 14.72
C GLN A 207 -5.43 -11.80 16.05
N SER A 208 -4.87 -12.38 17.12
CA SER A 208 -5.43 -12.29 18.47
C SER A 208 -5.55 -10.84 18.95
N GLN A 209 -4.52 -10.01 18.72
CA GLN A 209 -4.54 -8.58 19.08
C GLN A 209 -5.61 -7.81 18.31
N ARG A 210 -5.83 -8.16 17.03
CA ARG A 210 -6.80 -7.51 16.15
C ARG A 210 -8.16 -8.21 16.11
N ALA A 211 -8.36 -9.27 16.89
CA ALA A 211 -9.58 -10.06 16.85
C ALA A 211 -10.72 -9.29 17.52
N GLY A 212 -11.84 -9.21 16.83
CA GLY A 212 -13.09 -8.65 17.31
C GLY A 212 -14.14 -9.74 17.39
N VAL A 213 -15.06 -9.58 18.33
CA VAL A 213 -16.21 -10.48 18.50
C VAL A 213 -17.30 -10.12 17.50
N SER A 214 -17.91 -11.12 16.87
CA SER A 214 -19.01 -10.92 15.93
C SER A 214 -20.24 -10.35 16.63
N ILE A 215 -20.99 -9.48 15.94
CA ILE A 215 -22.32 -9.06 16.42
C ILE A 215 -23.27 -10.25 16.59
N GLY A 216 -23.13 -11.27 15.73
CA GLY A 216 -23.92 -12.50 15.79
C GLY A 216 -23.74 -13.26 17.10
N TYR A 217 -22.51 -13.37 17.60
CA TYR A 217 -22.22 -14.03 18.87
C TYR A 217 -22.76 -13.23 20.06
N LEU A 218 -22.60 -11.90 20.07
CA LEU A 218 -23.16 -11.04 21.12
C LEU A 218 -24.69 -11.16 21.21
N LEU A 219 -25.36 -11.36 20.08
CA LEU A 219 -26.81 -11.56 19.98
C LEU A 219 -27.25 -13.04 20.04
N SER A 220 -26.31 -13.98 20.10
CA SER A 220 -26.60 -15.42 20.15
C SER A 220 -27.25 -15.84 21.47
N ALA A 221 -27.99 -16.95 21.44
CA ALA A 221 -28.47 -17.61 22.65
C ALA A 221 -27.30 -18.21 23.45
N ASP A 222 -26.26 -18.71 22.77
CA ASP A 222 -25.09 -19.34 23.39
C ASP A 222 -24.38 -18.40 24.36
N PHE A 223 -24.07 -17.17 23.94
CA PHE A 223 -23.44 -16.20 24.83
C PHE A 223 -24.35 -15.79 25.99
N ALA A 224 -25.64 -15.61 25.72
CA ALA A 224 -26.60 -15.25 26.76
C ALA A 224 -26.73 -16.35 27.83
N GLN A 225 -26.85 -17.61 27.39
CA GLN A 225 -26.90 -18.76 28.30
C GLN A 225 -25.60 -18.92 29.08
N LEU A 226 -24.43 -18.72 28.46
CA LEU A 226 -23.15 -18.74 29.16
C LEU A 226 -23.11 -17.71 30.29
N ALA A 227 -23.52 -16.46 30.00
CA ALA A 227 -23.56 -15.40 31.00
C ALA A 227 -24.53 -15.72 32.16
N ILE A 228 -25.75 -16.18 31.84
CA ILE A 228 -26.77 -16.55 32.84
C ILE A 228 -26.28 -17.72 33.70
N GLN A 229 -25.78 -18.79 33.09
CA GLN A 229 -25.31 -19.98 33.81
C GLN A 229 -24.15 -19.68 34.75
N ARG A 230 -23.18 -18.86 34.30
CA ARG A 230 -22.00 -18.52 35.10
C ARG A 230 -22.34 -17.58 36.26
N THR A 231 -23.26 -16.64 36.05
CA THR A 231 -23.59 -15.62 37.06
C THR A 231 -24.76 -15.99 37.96
N GLY A 232 -25.61 -16.94 37.53
CA GLY A 232 -26.87 -17.27 38.20
C GLY A 232 -27.95 -16.18 38.11
N LYS A 233 -27.77 -15.17 37.25
CA LYS A 233 -28.71 -14.05 37.06
C LYS A 233 -29.36 -14.12 35.68
N ASP A 234 -30.64 -13.74 35.60
CA ASP A 234 -31.38 -13.72 34.32
C ASP A 234 -30.88 -12.64 33.35
N ASP A 235 -30.45 -11.49 33.88
CA ASP A 235 -29.89 -10.37 33.10
C ASP A 235 -28.66 -9.78 33.82
N PRO A 236 -27.50 -10.48 33.80
CA PRO A 236 -26.31 -10.02 34.48
C PRO A 236 -25.71 -8.77 33.81
N THR A 237 -25.10 -7.90 34.60
CA THR A 237 -24.21 -6.86 34.07
C THR A 237 -22.87 -7.44 33.66
N PHE A 238 -22.13 -6.75 32.79
CA PHE A 238 -20.77 -7.20 32.47
C PHE A 238 -19.81 -7.06 33.67
N THR A 239 -20.16 -6.21 34.64
CA THR A 239 -19.52 -6.18 35.97
C THR A 239 -19.78 -7.47 36.75
N ASP A 240 -21.01 -7.99 36.72
CA ASP A 240 -21.33 -9.29 37.35
C ASP A 240 -20.58 -10.44 36.68
N MET A 241 -20.52 -10.42 35.34
CA MET A 241 -19.82 -11.46 34.58
C MET A 241 -18.32 -11.49 34.87
N LYS A 242 -17.68 -10.35 35.14
CA LYS A 242 -16.24 -10.25 35.44
C LYS A 242 -15.79 -11.30 36.44
N THR A 243 -16.45 -11.33 37.60
CA THR A 243 -16.05 -12.22 38.70
C THR A 243 -16.24 -13.68 38.31
N CYS A 244 -17.37 -14.03 37.70
CA CYS A 244 -17.69 -15.42 37.32
C CYS A 244 -16.94 -15.92 36.08
N PHE A 245 -16.34 -15.03 35.29
CA PHE A 245 -15.60 -15.39 34.08
C PHE A 245 -14.11 -15.55 34.36
N TRP A 246 -13.51 -14.71 35.22
CA TRP A 246 -12.06 -14.71 35.44
C TRP A 246 -11.60 -14.86 36.89
N LEU A 247 -12.47 -14.63 37.87
CA LEU A 247 -12.13 -14.68 39.30
C LEU A 247 -12.85 -15.84 40.03
N SER A 248 -13.40 -16.79 39.28
CA SER A 248 -14.04 -18.00 39.80
C SER A 248 -13.03 -19.15 39.97
N GLU A 249 -13.48 -20.27 40.53
CA GLU A 249 -12.66 -21.49 40.65
C GLU A 249 -12.38 -22.19 39.29
N ASP A 250 -13.20 -21.93 38.26
CA ASP A 250 -13.01 -22.42 36.89
C ASP A 250 -12.99 -21.24 35.88
N PRO A 251 -11.91 -20.46 35.79
CA PRO A 251 -11.82 -19.29 34.91
C PRO A 251 -11.86 -19.63 33.42
N ILE A 252 -12.56 -18.82 32.63
CA ILE A 252 -12.69 -19.01 31.19
C ILE A 252 -11.38 -18.65 30.46
N GLY A 253 -10.72 -19.68 29.93
CA GLY A 253 -9.55 -19.51 29.06
C GLY A 253 -8.20 -19.52 29.78
N GLU A 254 -8.16 -19.92 31.05
CA GLU A 254 -6.94 -20.02 31.86
C GLU A 254 -5.97 -21.05 31.28
N ASP A 255 -6.47 -22.24 30.96
CA ASP A 255 -5.68 -23.34 30.40
C ASP A 255 -5.32 -23.16 28.92
N ILE A 256 -5.80 -22.09 28.28
CA ILE A 256 -5.50 -21.81 26.88
C ILE A 256 -4.27 -20.92 26.79
N ILE A 257 -3.26 -21.40 26.04
CA ILE A 257 -2.07 -20.62 25.73
C ILE A 257 -2.46 -19.42 24.86
N CYS A 258 -2.22 -18.22 25.38
CA CYS A 258 -2.51 -16.98 24.71
C CYS A 258 -1.61 -16.81 23.48
N PRO A 259 -2.18 -16.58 22.28
CA PRO A 259 -1.38 -16.40 21.07
C PRO A 259 -0.48 -15.16 21.11
N ARG A 260 -0.79 -14.18 21.97
CA ARG A 260 -0.08 -12.88 22.04
C ARG A 260 1.29 -12.99 22.70
N ASP A 261 1.39 -13.80 23.75
CA ASP A 261 2.57 -13.86 24.63
C ASP A 261 3.06 -15.30 24.91
N GLY A 262 2.34 -16.33 24.45
CA GLY A 262 2.69 -17.74 24.66
C GLY A 262 2.51 -18.23 26.09
N ARG A 263 1.83 -17.46 26.95
CA ARG A 263 1.57 -17.81 28.36
C ARG A 263 0.13 -18.32 28.55
N PRO A 264 -0.17 -19.11 29.60
CA PRO A 264 -1.55 -19.45 29.99
C PRO A 264 -2.40 -18.19 30.25
N GLY A 265 -3.71 -18.32 30.08
CA GLY A 265 -4.68 -17.22 30.20
C GLY A 265 -4.78 -16.39 28.93
N CYS A 266 -5.79 -16.68 28.09
CA CYS A 266 -6.04 -15.96 26.85
C CYS A 266 -7.17 -14.90 26.97
N ALA A 267 -7.25 -13.99 26.00
CA ALA A 267 -8.39 -13.09 25.88
C ALA A 267 -9.65 -13.89 25.52
N LEU A 268 -10.83 -13.45 25.97
CA LEU A 268 -12.07 -14.18 25.71
C LEU A 268 -12.36 -14.32 24.20
N VAL A 269 -11.95 -13.36 23.38
CA VAL A 269 -12.04 -13.45 21.91
C VAL A 269 -11.23 -14.62 21.32
N ASP A 270 -10.20 -15.10 22.00
CA ASP A 270 -9.43 -16.28 21.57
C ASP A 270 -10.04 -17.60 22.06
N TRP A 271 -10.90 -17.55 23.08
CA TRP A 271 -11.63 -18.70 23.62
C TRP A 271 -12.93 -19.01 22.85
N ILE A 272 -13.63 -18.00 22.32
CA ILE A 272 -14.88 -18.18 21.58
C ILE A 272 -14.67 -18.93 20.24
N PRO A 273 -15.73 -19.50 19.63
CA PRO A 273 -15.62 -20.21 18.36
C PRO A 273 -14.96 -19.37 17.26
N ARG A 274 -14.05 -19.97 16.49
CA ARG A 274 -13.26 -19.26 15.46
C ARG A 274 -14.10 -18.53 14.40
N ARG A 275 -15.30 -19.03 14.08
CA ARG A 275 -16.23 -18.36 13.14
C ARG A 275 -16.79 -17.03 13.66
N GLU A 276 -16.80 -16.86 14.99
CA GLU A 276 -17.34 -15.69 15.68
C GLU A 276 -16.28 -14.60 15.92
N ARG A 277 -15.06 -14.78 15.40
CA ARG A 277 -13.97 -13.81 15.52
C ARG A 277 -13.29 -13.55 14.18
N ARG A 278 -13.05 -12.27 13.86
CA ARG A 278 -12.28 -11.78 12.71
C ARG A 278 -11.59 -10.47 13.08
N GLU A 279 -10.84 -9.90 12.14
CA GLU A 279 -10.28 -8.56 12.32
C GLU A 279 -11.38 -7.53 12.67
N GLN A 280 -11.11 -6.70 13.67
CA GLN A 280 -12.04 -5.69 14.18
C GLN A 280 -12.42 -4.68 13.08
N THR A 281 -13.72 -4.46 12.95
CA THR A 281 -14.33 -3.53 11.98
C THR A 281 -14.92 -2.29 12.64
N HIS A 282 -15.27 -2.39 13.93
CA HIS A 282 -15.88 -1.32 14.71
C HIS A 282 -15.29 -1.32 16.12
N PHE A 283 -15.00 -0.14 16.64
CA PHE A 283 -14.71 0.06 18.05
C PHE A 283 -16.03 0.20 18.79
N MET A 284 -16.23 -0.52 19.89
CA MET A 284 -17.41 -0.36 20.73
C MET A 284 -17.05 0.46 21.97
N SER A 285 -17.65 1.64 22.08
CA SER A 285 -17.59 2.45 23.31
C SER A 285 -18.85 2.20 24.13
N TRP A 286 -18.67 1.75 25.38
CA TRP A 286 -19.74 1.27 26.25
C TRP A 286 -19.22 1.14 27.69
N THR A 287 -20.08 0.77 28.65
CA THR A 287 -19.67 0.56 30.05
C THR A 287 -20.08 -0.82 30.57
N TRP A 288 -19.22 -1.40 31.43
CA TRP A 288 -19.46 -2.70 32.06
C TRP A 288 -20.63 -2.70 33.05
N LYS A 289 -21.16 -1.51 33.40
CA LYS A 289 -22.38 -1.38 34.20
C LYS A 289 -23.64 -1.82 33.45
N TYR A 290 -23.58 -1.92 32.11
CA TYR A 290 -24.74 -2.33 31.33
C TYR A 290 -25.08 -3.80 31.56
N SER A 291 -26.37 -4.09 31.56
CA SER A 291 -26.89 -5.44 31.53
C SER A 291 -26.69 -6.08 30.16
N LEU A 292 -26.71 -7.42 30.14
CA LEU A 292 -26.67 -8.20 28.91
C LEU A 292 -27.79 -7.78 27.96
N GLN A 293 -29.02 -7.64 28.47
CA GLN A 293 -30.18 -7.27 27.68
C GLN A 293 -30.11 -5.84 27.15
N GLN A 294 -29.54 -4.90 27.89
CA GLN A 294 -29.31 -3.53 27.39
C GLN A 294 -28.39 -3.54 26.16
N VAL A 295 -27.24 -4.21 26.24
CA VAL A 295 -26.30 -4.31 25.12
C VAL A 295 -26.92 -5.04 23.93
N ARG A 296 -27.61 -6.16 24.17
CA ARG A 296 -28.28 -6.93 23.11
C ARG A 296 -29.40 -6.15 22.44
N SER A 297 -30.20 -5.41 23.22
CA SER A 297 -31.28 -4.56 22.69
C SER A 297 -30.73 -3.46 21.79
N ALA A 298 -29.66 -2.79 22.20
CA ALA A 298 -29.00 -1.76 21.39
C ALA A 298 -28.39 -2.34 20.10
N LEU A 299 -27.67 -3.45 20.21
CA LEU A 299 -27.05 -4.11 19.05
C LEU A 299 -28.08 -4.71 18.08
N GLY A 300 -29.24 -5.14 18.59
CA GLY A 300 -30.36 -5.59 17.75
C GLY A 300 -30.83 -4.49 16.81
N THR A 301 -31.06 -3.28 17.34
CA THR A 301 -31.42 -2.09 16.55
C THR A 301 -30.31 -1.72 15.55
N PHE A 302 -29.04 -1.80 15.97
CA PHE A 302 -27.91 -1.51 15.09
C PHE A 302 -27.81 -2.50 13.92
N GLN A 303 -28.06 -3.79 14.18
CA GLN A 303 -27.99 -4.85 13.17
C GLN A 303 -28.97 -4.60 12.01
N GLU A 304 -30.13 -3.99 12.25
CA GLU A 304 -31.15 -3.71 11.22
C GLU A 304 -30.61 -2.82 10.08
N ASN A 305 -29.64 -1.95 10.39
CA ASN A 305 -29.05 -1.01 9.44
C ASN A 305 -27.64 -1.40 9.00
N LEU A 306 -27.13 -2.54 9.48
CA LEU A 306 -25.77 -2.99 9.22
C LEU A 306 -25.64 -3.60 7.82
N VAL A 307 -24.63 -3.16 7.07
CA VAL A 307 -24.28 -3.73 5.76
C VAL A 307 -23.01 -4.56 5.90
N GLY A 308 -23.14 -5.88 5.75
CA GLY A 308 -22.02 -6.82 5.82
C GLY A 308 -21.65 -7.26 7.24
N PRO A 309 -20.54 -7.99 7.39
CA PRO A 309 -20.14 -8.53 8.68
C PRO A 309 -19.61 -7.42 9.61
N CYS A 310 -19.88 -7.55 10.91
CA CYS A 310 -19.41 -6.63 11.95
C CYS A 310 -18.75 -7.41 13.09
N TYR A 311 -17.50 -7.02 13.36
CA TYR A 311 -16.68 -7.51 14.46
C TYR A 311 -16.23 -6.33 15.32
N PHE A 312 -16.52 -6.40 16.61
CA PHE A 312 -16.27 -5.32 17.55
C PHE A 312 -14.95 -5.52 18.28
N PHE A 313 -14.15 -4.46 18.38
CA PHE A 313 -13.31 -4.28 19.56
C PHE A 313 -14.25 -3.93 20.71
N MET A 314 -14.56 -4.93 21.53
CA MET A 314 -15.30 -4.77 22.78
C MET A 314 -14.34 -5.15 23.90
N CYS A 315 -13.97 -4.20 24.76
CA CYS A 315 -12.90 -4.37 25.74
C CYS A 315 -13.05 -5.64 26.62
N PHE A 316 -14.27 -6.05 26.96
CA PHE A 316 -14.56 -7.30 27.68
C PHE A 316 -14.06 -8.56 26.96
N PHE A 317 -14.12 -8.58 25.62
CA PHE A 317 -13.68 -9.70 24.78
C PHE A 317 -12.24 -9.58 24.31
N ALA A 318 -11.86 -8.39 23.86
CA ALA A 318 -10.61 -8.17 23.13
C ALA A 318 -9.41 -7.99 24.06
N ASN A 319 -9.59 -7.42 25.26
CA ASN A 319 -8.49 -7.29 26.20
C ASN A 319 -8.21 -8.63 26.89
N ASN A 320 -6.93 -8.91 27.16
CA ASN A 320 -6.57 -10.09 27.94
C ASN A 320 -6.80 -9.79 29.43
N GLN A 321 -7.97 -10.18 29.93
CA GLN A 321 -8.38 -9.91 31.30
C GLN A 321 -7.49 -10.58 32.35
N TYR A 322 -6.77 -11.67 32.01
CA TYR A 322 -5.78 -12.26 32.92
C TYR A 322 -4.63 -11.30 33.23
N ARG A 323 -4.15 -10.58 32.23
CA ARG A 323 -3.02 -9.63 32.42
C ARG A 323 -3.45 -8.35 33.15
N ILE A 324 -4.71 -7.95 32.96
CA ILE A 324 -5.26 -6.71 33.52
C ILE A 324 -5.83 -6.93 34.92
N LEU A 325 -6.68 -7.94 35.10
CA LEU A 325 -7.46 -8.13 36.33
C LEU A 325 -6.83 -9.14 37.31
N VAL A 326 -6.17 -10.19 36.80
CA VAL A 326 -5.65 -11.28 37.65
C VAL A 326 -4.22 -11.01 38.07
N GLU A 327 -3.38 -10.56 37.13
CA GLU A 327 -1.97 -10.27 37.41
C GLU A 327 -1.74 -8.86 37.93
N GLU A 328 -2.73 -7.96 37.81
CA GLU A 328 -2.62 -6.52 38.11
C GLU A 328 -1.31 -5.89 37.57
N SER A 329 -0.79 -6.45 36.47
CA SER A 329 0.53 -6.07 35.99
C SER A 329 0.47 -4.64 35.48
N SER A 330 1.45 -3.82 35.89
CA SER A 330 1.58 -2.42 35.47
C SER A 330 1.54 -2.27 33.93
N SER A 331 2.09 -3.24 33.19
CA SER A 331 2.05 -3.27 31.72
C SER A 331 0.65 -3.41 31.11
N GLY A 332 -0.33 -3.91 31.86
CA GLY A 332 -1.73 -4.09 31.43
C GLY A 332 -2.54 -2.80 31.46
N SER A 333 -2.41 -1.99 32.51
CA SER A 333 -3.09 -0.69 32.67
C SER A 333 -2.30 0.48 32.09
N ASP A 334 -0.96 0.42 32.15
CA ASP A 334 -0.10 1.54 31.75
C ASP A 334 -0.13 1.79 30.24
N ASN A 335 -0.46 0.78 29.44
CA ASN A 335 -0.58 0.89 27.98
C ASN A 335 -2.03 0.96 27.47
N LEU A 336 -3.04 1.07 28.35
CA LEU A 336 -4.45 1.05 27.90
C LEU A 336 -4.77 2.20 26.95
N GLU A 337 -4.19 3.38 27.17
CA GLU A 337 -4.34 4.54 26.29
C GLU A 337 -3.75 4.26 24.90
N GLU A 338 -2.49 3.79 24.81
CA GLU A 338 -1.85 3.48 23.54
C GLU A 338 -2.60 2.36 22.80
N VAL A 339 -3.01 1.31 23.51
CA VAL A 339 -3.80 0.20 22.95
C VAL A 339 -5.16 0.71 22.47
N PHE A 340 -5.82 1.56 23.25
CA PHE A 340 -7.09 2.18 22.90
C PHE A 340 -6.94 3.04 21.65
N GLU A 341 -6.08 4.05 21.68
CA GLU A 341 -5.92 5.03 20.62
C GLU A 341 -5.44 4.36 19.33
N THR A 342 -4.53 3.39 19.43
CA THR A 342 -4.07 2.60 18.28
C THR A 342 -5.21 1.79 17.67
N ASN A 343 -6.06 1.15 18.47
CA ASN A 343 -7.19 0.39 17.95
C ASN A 343 -8.26 1.30 17.36
N LEU A 344 -8.61 2.39 18.04
CA LEU A 344 -9.58 3.36 17.54
C LEU A 344 -9.09 3.96 16.21
N LYS A 345 -7.82 4.37 16.13
CA LYS A 345 -7.20 4.88 14.90
C LYS A 345 -7.15 3.84 13.79
N ARG A 346 -6.81 2.59 14.10
CA ARG A 346 -6.73 1.53 13.09
C ARG A 346 -8.11 1.14 12.55
N ILE A 347 -9.11 1.05 13.41
CA ILE A 347 -10.46 0.58 13.04
C ILE A 347 -11.22 1.66 12.27
N GLY A 348 -11.15 2.90 12.74
CA GLY A 348 -11.74 4.06 12.08
C GLY A 348 -13.25 4.17 12.07
N ARG A 349 -13.94 3.34 12.86
CA ARG A 349 -15.39 3.40 13.08
C ARG A 349 -15.69 3.12 14.53
N MET A 350 -16.59 3.89 15.12
CA MET A 350 -16.99 3.70 16.50
C MET A 350 -18.51 3.59 16.62
N VAL A 351 -18.96 2.59 17.37
CA VAL A 351 -20.35 2.44 17.81
C VAL A 351 -20.38 2.70 19.31
N ALA A 352 -21.14 3.69 19.73
CA ALA A 352 -21.29 4.07 21.13
C ALA A 352 -22.66 3.64 21.65
N ILE A 353 -22.69 2.81 22.69
CA ILE A 353 -23.94 2.40 23.32
C ILE A 353 -24.29 3.40 24.40
N LEU A 354 -25.34 4.18 24.17
CA LEU A 354 -25.93 5.06 25.16
C LEU A 354 -27.08 4.31 25.85
N ASP A 355 -27.11 4.22 27.18
CA ASP A 355 -28.12 3.45 27.91
C ASP A 355 -29.51 4.09 27.92
N THR A 356 -29.54 5.41 28.06
CA THR A 356 -30.74 6.24 28.12
C THR A 356 -30.36 7.65 27.69
N TRP A 357 -31.33 8.49 27.33
CA TRP A 357 -31.07 9.91 27.06
C TRP A 357 -31.14 10.75 28.34
N ASP A 358 -31.90 10.29 29.34
CA ASP A 358 -32.11 10.97 30.63
C ASP A 358 -31.12 10.43 31.67
N GLN A 359 -30.20 11.27 32.13
CA GLN A 359 -29.11 10.94 33.07
C GLN A 359 -28.33 9.66 32.67
N PRO A 360 -27.76 9.59 31.45
CA PRO A 360 -27.06 8.42 30.97
C PRO A 360 -25.88 8.03 31.86
N THR A 361 -25.85 6.76 32.28
CA THR A 361 -24.66 6.19 32.92
C THR A 361 -23.45 6.32 32.00
N TYR A 362 -23.65 6.24 30.68
CA TYR A 362 -22.61 6.45 29.68
C TYR A 362 -21.79 7.72 29.91
N LEU A 363 -22.42 8.87 30.21
CA LEU A 363 -21.72 10.15 30.34
C LEU A 363 -21.06 10.33 31.72
N THR A 364 -21.39 9.46 32.69
CA THR A 364 -20.77 9.46 34.03
C THR A 364 -19.44 8.70 34.09
N ARG A 365 -18.96 8.14 32.98
CA ARG A 365 -17.75 7.31 32.95
C ARG A 365 -16.63 8.02 32.20
N VAL A 366 -15.50 8.23 32.88
CA VAL A 366 -14.43 9.06 32.31
C VAL A 366 -13.85 8.46 31.02
N TRP A 367 -13.76 7.14 30.95
CA TRP A 367 -13.30 6.44 29.75
C TRP A 367 -14.22 6.67 28.55
N THR A 368 -15.55 6.54 28.70
CA THR A 368 -16.47 6.72 27.56
C THR A 368 -16.45 8.16 27.06
N VAL A 369 -16.37 9.16 27.96
CA VAL A 369 -16.24 10.57 27.59
C VAL A 369 -14.93 10.83 26.85
N TYR A 370 -13.81 10.32 27.37
CA TYR A 370 -12.50 10.42 26.72
C TYR A 370 -12.49 9.72 25.35
N GLU A 371 -13.08 8.53 25.24
CA GLU A 371 -13.19 7.79 23.98
C GLU A 371 -13.94 8.58 22.91
N GLN A 372 -15.04 9.24 23.30
CA GLN A 372 -15.78 10.13 22.40
C GLN A 372 -14.92 11.29 21.93
N PHE A 373 -14.25 11.97 22.85
CA PHE A 373 -13.38 13.10 22.54
C PHE A 373 -12.24 12.72 21.57
N VAL A 374 -11.57 11.60 21.80
CA VAL A 374 -10.49 11.13 20.92
C VAL A 374 -11.04 10.77 19.53
N ALA A 375 -12.16 10.04 19.47
CA ALA A 375 -12.77 9.64 18.20
C ALA A 375 -13.19 10.85 17.35
N SER A 376 -13.79 11.85 17.97
CA SER A 376 -14.25 13.06 17.29
C SER A 376 -13.10 13.98 16.89
N THR A 377 -12.04 14.07 17.71
CA THR A 377 -10.83 14.83 17.37
C THR A 377 -10.14 14.27 16.11
N ILE A 378 -9.95 12.94 16.06
CA ILE A 378 -9.38 12.25 14.87
C ILE A 378 -10.24 12.52 13.62
N GLN A 379 -11.57 12.54 13.76
CA GLN A 379 -12.49 12.82 12.66
C GLN A 379 -12.34 14.27 12.13
N ILE A 380 -12.10 15.24 13.01
CA ILE A 380 -11.86 16.64 12.63
C ILE A 380 -10.53 16.77 11.90
N GLU A 381 -9.43 16.20 12.40
CA GLU A 381 -8.12 16.25 11.74
C GLU A 381 -8.17 15.68 10.32
N ALA A 382 -8.82 14.52 10.14
CA ALA A 382 -9.03 13.91 8.84
C ALA A 382 -9.86 14.79 7.89
N THR A 383 -10.70 15.69 8.42
CA THR A 383 -11.55 16.60 7.64
C THR A 383 -10.87 17.92 7.34
N VAL A 384 -10.16 18.52 8.30
CA VAL A 384 -9.45 19.80 8.15
C VAL A 384 -8.21 19.65 7.27
N GLY A 385 -7.49 18.52 7.35
CA GLY A 385 -6.37 18.20 6.46
C GLY A 385 -6.74 18.17 4.96
N ARG A 386 -8.04 18.13 4.62
CA ARG A 386 -8.55 18.22 3.24
C ARG A 386 -8.74 19.65 2.75
N CYS A 387 -8.91 20.64 3.63
CA CYS A 387 -9.18 22.02 3.23
C CYS A 387 -7.91 22.83 2.89
N TRP A 388 -6.72 22.29 3.17
CA TRP A 388 -5.43 22.97 2.93
C TRP A 388 -4.69 22.54 1.66
N ASN A 389 -5.35 21.85 0.72
CA ASN A 389 -4.72 21.53 -0.57
C ASN A 389 -5.71 21.69 -1.75
N HIS A 390 -5.55 22.79 -2.47
CA HIS A 390 -6.17 23.11 -3.77
C HIS A 390 -5.03 23.34 -4.78
N PRO A 391 -5.23 23.32 -6.11
CA PRO A 391 -5.91 22.35 -6.97
C PRO A 391 -4.92 21.69 -7.98
N SER A 392 -5.40 20.73 -8.77
CA SER A 392 -4.75 20.19 -10.00
C SER A 392 -3.92 18.91 -9.84
N PHE A 393 -4.56 17.79 -9.49
CA PHE A 393 -4.65 16.56 -10.32
C PHE A 393 -5.07 15.36 -9.45
N PRO A 394 -5.93 14.46 -9.97
CA PRO A 394 -6.38 13.29 -9.24
C PRO A 394 -5.34 12.17 -9.35
N LYS A 395 -4.85 11.66 -8.21
CA LYS A 395 -4.23 10.33 -8.16
C LYS A 395 -5.07 9.41 -7.29
N LEU A 396 -5.89 8.65 -8.01
CA LEU A 396 -6.36 7.29 -7.75
C LEU A 396 -5.87 6.66 -6.42
N GLY A 397 -6.82 6.29 -5.57
CA GLY A 397 -6.68 5.07 -4.75
C GLY A 397 -6.57 5.22 -3.23
N SER A 398 -6.75 6.40 -2.64
CA SER A 398 -6.83 6.50 -1.17
C SER A 398 -8.29 6.51 -0.73
N PHE A 399 -8.75 5.35 -0.26
CA PHE A 399 -10.03 5.19 0.42
C PHE A 399 -10.15 6.27 1.50
N ALA A 400 -11.07 7.21 1.32
CA ALA A 400 -11.48 8.07 2.40
C ALA A 400 -12.05 7.15 3.49
N ALA A 401 -11.27 6.91 4.55
CA ALA A 401 -11.79 6.39 5.81
C ALA A 401 -12.81 7.44 6.29
N PHE A 402 -14.08 7.16 6.04
CA PHE A 402 -15.18 7.96 6.56
C PHE A 402 -15.32 7.57 8.02
N TRP A 403 -14.60 8.28 8.89
CA TRP A 403 -14.72 8.14 10.34
C TRP A 403 -16.17 8.44 10.72
N LYS A 404 -16.79 7.50 11.42
CA LYS A 404 -18.19 7.59 11.83
C LYS A 404 -18.29 7.14 13.28
N VAL A 405 -18.61 8.08 14.16
CA VAL A 405 -19.18 7.79 15.47
C VAL A 405 -20.69 7.61 15.29
N GLU A 406 -21.22 6.48 15.74
CA GLU A 406 -22.64 6.16 15.68
C GLU A 406 -23.14 5.79 17.07
N PHE A 407 -24.04 6.60 17.62
CA PHE A 407 -24.71 6.30 18.87
C PHE A 407 -25.89 5.38 18.61
N ILE A 408 -26.00 4.34 19.44
CA ILE A 408 -27.11 3.39 19.47
C ILE A 408 -27.65 3.29 20.89
N MET A 409 -28.94 2.98 21.02
CA MET A 409 -29.64 2.86 22.30
C MET A 409 -30.41 1.54 22.37
N PRO A 410 -30.62 0.98 23.58
CA PRO A 410 -31.66 0.00 23.81
C PRO A 410 -33.00 0.48 23.25
N LYS A 411 -33.79 -0.44 22.69
CA LYS A 411 -35.05 -0.12 22.01
C LYS A 411 -35.99 0.74 22.85
N ASP A 412 -36.22 0.37 24.10
CA ASP A 412 -37.14 1.10 24.99
C ASP A 412 -36.66 2.53 25.29
N ALA A 413 -35.34 2.73 25.42
CA ALA A 413 -34.74 4.04 25.60
C ALA A 413 -34.86 4.91 24.34
N SER A 414 -34.64 4.31 23.16
CA SER A 414 -34.85 4.99 21.87
C SER A 414 -36.31 5.39 21.68
N ASP A 415 -37.25 4.48 21.95
CA ASP A 415 -38.69 4.72 21.86
C ASP A 415 -39.14 5.79 22.87
N HIS A 416 -38.55 5.83 24.07
CA HIS A 416 -38.77 6.88 25.05
C HIS A 416 -38.30 8.25 24.53
N MET A 417 -37.06 8.34 24.02
CA MET A 417 -36.52 9.57 23.44
C MET A 417 -37.36 10.07 22.27
N GLN A 418 -37.76 9.17 21.36
CA GLN A 418 -38.59 9.55 20.20
C GLN A 418 -39.96 10.10 20.64
N ARG A 419 -40.56 9.51 21.69
CA ARG A 419 -41.80 10.04 22.28
C ARG A 419 -41.59 11.41 22.91
N GLN A 420 -40.44 11.65 23.56
CA GLN A 420 -40.13 12.96 24.12
C GLN A 420 -39.95 14.01 23.02
N ILE A 421 -39.18 13.71 21.98
CA ILE A 421 -39.02 14.58 20.79
C ILE A 421 -40.36 14.88 20.12
N ALA A 422 -41.29 13.92 20.10
CA ALA A 422 -42.61 14.11 19.51
C ALA A 422 -43.50 15.12 20.25
N GLN A 423 -43.13 15.56 21.46
CA GLN A 423 -43.84 16.59 22.23
C GLN A 423 -43.57 18.02 21.72
N GLY A 424 -42.63 18.20 20.78
CA GLY A 424 -42.35 19.51 20.18
C GLY A 424 -41.09 20.16 20.76
N SER A 425 -41.07 21.49 20.87
CA SER A 425 -39.91 22.25 21.36
C SER A 425 -39.50 21.79 22.76
N ASP A 426 -40.46 21.71 23.67
CA ASP A 426 -40.19 21.48 25.09
C ASP A 426 -39.55 20.11 25.32
N GLY A 427 -40.05 19.08 24.62
CA GLY A 427 -39.46 17.74 24.69
C GLY A 427 -38.11 17.63 23.99
N ILE A 428 -37.84 18.43 22.94
CA ILE A 428 -36.51 18.49 22.32
C ILE A 428 -35.52 19.17 23.28
N ASP A 429 -35.93 20.26 23.92
CA ASP A 429 -35.11 21.02 24.86
C ASP A 429 -34.74 20.16 26.08
N GLU A 430 -35.69 19.39 26.62
CA GLU A 430 -35.43 18.46 27.74
C GLU A 430 -34.43 17.37 27.37
N VAL A 431 -34.54 16.79 26.17
CA VAL A 431 -33.57 15.78 25.72
C VAL A 431 -32.19 16.42 25.53
N ILE A 432 -32.11 17.60 24.90
CA ILE A 432 -30.85 18.34 24.71
C ILE A 432 -30.22 18.69 26.06
N GLU A 433 -31.01 19.15 27.03
CA GLU A 433 -30.53 19.47 28.37
C GLU A 433 -29.93 18.23 29.03
N ALA A 434 -30.65 17.11 29.03
CA ALA A 434 -30.20 15.87 29.68
C ALA A 434 -28.89 15.32 29.08
N ILE A 435 -28.74 15.32 27.76
CA ILE A 435 -27.52 14.81 27.10
C ILE A 435 -26.36 15.82 27.07
N SER A 436 -26.60 17.09 27.40
CA SER A 436 -25.57 18.13 27.49
C SER A 436 -24.92 18.20 28.86
N GLN A 437 -25.39 17.42 29.84
CA GLN A 437 -24.79 17.30 31.18
C GLN A 437 -23.55 16.40 31.17
N VAL A 438 -22.60 16.70 30.27
CA VAL A 438 -21.29 16.05 30.23
C VAL A 438 -20.39 16.76 31.25
N ASP A 439 -19.82 15.99 32.17
CA ASP A 439 -18.87 16.48 33.18
C ASP A 439 -17.73 15.47 33.31
N SER A 440 -16.65 15.69 32.57
CA SER A 440 -15.49 14.79 32.56
C SER A 440 -14.65 14.91 33.84
N GLU A 441 -14.74 16.01 34.57
CA GLU A 441 -14.06 16.21 35.85
C GLU A 441 -14.69 15.34 36.95
N GLU A 442 -16.02 15.22 36.98
CA GLU A 442 -16.74 14.37 37.94
C GLU A 442 -16.94 12.93 37.48
N ALA A 443 -16.80 12.66 36.18
CA ALA A 443 -16.90 11.30 35.64
C ALA A 443 -15.95 10.30 36.34
N LYS A 444 -16.41 9.07 36.57
CA LYS A 444 -15.69 8.08 37.38
C LYS A 444 -15.19 6.89 36.55
N ALA A 445 -14.07 6.29 36.94
CA ALA A 445 -13.67 4.97 36.44
C ALA A 445 -14.05 3.88 37.45
N TRP A 446 -13.66 2.62 37.19
CA TRP A 446 -13.79 1.56 38.20
C TRP A 446 -12.51 1.44 39.04
N SER A 447 -11.35 1.53 38.38
CA SER A 447 -10.05 1.68 39.03
C SER A 447 -9.78 3.16 39.30
N ILE A 448 -9.41 3.49 40.54
CA ILE A 448 -9.02 4.86 40.90
C ILE A 448 -7.75 5.29 40.17
N GLN A 449 -6.83 4.36 39.90
CA GLN A 449 -5.61 4.63 39.15
C GLN A 449 -5.95 5.02 37.70
N ASP A 450 -6.84 4.27 37.05
CA ASP A 450 -7.32 4.61 35.70
C ASP A 450 -8.06 5.96 35.69
N GLU A 451 -8.87 6.24 36.71
CA GLU A 451 -9.57 7.53 36.82
C GLU A 451 -8.59 8.69 36.90
N ILE A 452 -7.61 8.62 37.81
CA ILE A 452 -6.56 9.64 37.96
C ILE A 452 -5.82 9.79 36.63
N LYS A 453 -5.43 8.69 36.00
CA LYS A 453 -4.67 8.72 34.74
C LYS A 453 -5.44 9.41 33.62
N VAL A 454 -6.68 9.00 33.34
CA VAL A 454 -7.48 9.60 32.26
C VAL A 454 -7.77 11.06 32.55
N LYS A 455 -8.07 11.41 33.79
CA LYS A 455 -8.27 12.81 34.20
C LYS A 455 -7.00 13.65 34.03
N SER A 456 -5.84 13.12 34.42
CA SER A 456 -4.56 13.79 34.16
C SER A 456 -4.31 13.97 32.67
N LEU A 457 -4.58 12.97 31.83
CA LEU A 457 -4.44 13.10 30.38
C LEU A 457 -5.34 14.19 29.79
N ILE A 458 -6.59 14.29 30.25
CA ILE A 458 -7.50 15.36 29.83
C ILE A 458 -6.97 16.72 30.29
N GLN A 459 -6.61 16.83 31.56
CA GLN A 459 -6.13 18.07 32.17
C GLN A 459 -4.82 18.57 31.53
N ASP A 460 -3.89 17.66 31.23
CA ASP A 460 -2.57 17.97 30.66
C ASP A 460 -2.62 18.25 29.14
N SER A 461 -3.71 17.86 28.47
CA SER A 461 -3.89 18.07 27.03
C SER A 461 -4.72 19.33 26.72
N VAL A 462 -6.04 19.23 26.83
CA VAL A 462 -6.99 20.28 26.39
C VAL A 462 -7.84 20.86 27.52
N GLY A 463 -7.85 20.21 28.70
CA GLY A 463 -8.69 20.55 29.84
C GLY A 463 -10.11 19.98 29.77
N PHE A 464 -10.75 19.80 30.93
CA PHE A 464 -12.10 19.24 31.06
C PHE A 464 -13.16 20.04 30.29
N ASP A 465 -13.18 21.37 30.44
CA ASP A 465 -14.12 22.26 29.75
C ASP A 465 -14.13 22.03 28.22
N HIS A 466 -12.95 21.82 27.63
CA HIS A 466 -12.83 21.58 26.19
C HIS A 466 -13.39 20.22 25.81
N VAL A 467 -13.08 19.18 26.58
CA VAL A 467 -13.63 17.83 26.38
C VAL A 467 -15.16 17.84 26.49
N ASP A 468 -15.70 18.46 27.53
CA ASP A 468 -17.13 18.49 27.81
C ASP A 468 -17.91 19.24 26.73
N ALA A 469 -17.43 20.43 26.35
CA ALA A 469 -18.01 21.19 25.25
C ALA A 469 -17.95 20.40 23.93
N HIS A 470 -16.85 19.68 23.68
CA HIS A 470 -16.68 18.90 22.47
C HIS A 470 -17.63 17.70 22.39
N VAL A 471 -17.69 16.89 23.44
CA VAL A 471 -18.57 15.73 23.52
C VAL A 471 -20.03 16.16 23.48
N THR A 472 -20.38 17.25 24.17
CA THR A 472 -21.71 17.87 24.08
C THR A 472 -22.09 18.23 22.65
N ASN A 473 -21.20 18.87 21.89
CA ASN A 473 -21.45 19.21 20.48
C ASN A 473 -21.65 17.97 19.60
N VAL A 474 -20.88 16.90 19.84
CA VAL A 474 -21.05 15.62 19.14
C VAL A 474 -22.43 15.01 19.43
N MET A 475 -22.84 15.01 20.70
CA MET A 475 -24.14 14.49 21.15
C MET A 475 -25.30 15.31 20.55
N ILE A 476 -25.24 16.64 20.61
CA ILE A 476 -26.23 17.53 19.99
C ILE A 476 -26.34 17.29 18.48
N GLY A 477 -25.20 17.14 17.79
CA GLY A 477 -25.17 16.83 16.36
C GLY A 477 -25.85 15.51 16.03
N TRP A 478 -25.66 14.48 16.85
CA TRP A 478 -26.34 13.19 16.72
C TRP A 478 -27.84 13.31 16.98
N ILE A 479 -28.29 14.01 18.03
CA ILE A 479 -29.71 14.26 18.28
C ILE A 479 -30.37 15.01 17.13
N GLY A 480 -29.70 16.03 16.59
CA GLY A 480 -30.16 16.71 15.38
C GLY A 480 -30.30 15.76 14.18
N GLY A 481 -29.51 14.69 14.11
CA GLY A 481 -29.70 13.57 13.19
C GLY A 481 -30.98 12.79 13.46
N VAL A 482 -31.21 12.38 14.71
CA VAL A 482 -32.42 11.65 15.14
C VAL A 482 -33.68 12.45 14.87
N VAL A 483 -33.74 13.72 15.30
CA VAL A 483 -34.90 14.61 15.07
C VAL A 483 -35.21 14.71 13.57
N ARG A 484 -34.19 14.91 12.73
CA ARG A 484 -34.36 14.95 11.27
C ARG A 484 -34.92 13.64 10.72
N GLN A 485 -34.48 12.50 11.22
CA GLN A 485 -35.00 11.19 10.82
C GLN A 485 -36.46 11.04 11.23
N THR A 486 -36.80 11.31 12.49
CA THR A 486 -38.18 11.26 13.01
C THR A 486 -39.11 12.15 12.19
N CYS A 487 -38.70 13.39 11.88
CA CYS A 487 -39.49 14.28 11.03
C CYS A 487 -39.72 13.70 9.62
N ARG A 488 -38.71 13.06 9.00
CA ARG A 488 -38.86 12.42 7.69
C ARG A 488 -39.85 11.27 7.74
N GLU A 489 -39.76 10.41 8.75
CA GLU A 489 -40.67 9.28 8.93
C GLU A 489 -42.12 9.75 9.13
N LEU A 490 -42.33 10.78 9.95
CA LEU A 490 -43.66 11.39 10.14
C LEU A 490 -44.21 11.98 8.84
N LEU A 491 -43.37 12.67 8.05
CA LEU A 491 -43.77 13.21 6.75
C LEU A 491 -44.14 12.09 5.75
N ASP A 492 -43.37 11.01 5.71
CA ASP A 492 -43.62 9.90 4.80
C ASP A 492 -44.89 9.11 5.19
N ARG A 493 -45.15 8.92 6.50
CA ARG A 493 -46.43 8.38 6.99
C ARG A 493 -47.60 9.27 6.57
N ALA A 494 -47.51 10.58 6.78
CA ALA A 494 -48.55 11.53 6.39
C ALA A 494 -48.79 11.56 4.87
N ARG A 495 -47.74 11.42 4.06
CA ARG A 495 -47.84 11.29 2.59
C ARG A 495 -48.54 9.99 2.20
N TYR A 496 -48.17 8.87 2.81
CA TYR A 496 -48.76 7.56 2.56
C TYR A 496 -50.25 7.55 2.88
N GLU A 497 -50.66 8.09 4.03
CA GLU A 497 -52.08 8.21 4.40
C GLU A 497 -52.89 9.06 3.41
N LYS A 498 -52.30 10.15 2.89
CA LYS A 498 -52.95 10.96 1.84
C LYS A 498 -53.16 10.15 0.56
N VAL A 499 -52.20 9.31 0.18
CA VAL A 499 -52.32 8.42 -1.00
C VAL A 499 -53.42 7.38 -0.79
N LEU A 500 -53.47 6.74 0.39
CA LEU A 500 -54.53 5.78 0.73
C LEU A 500 -55.92 6.43 0.67
N LYS A 501 -56.11 7.57 1.35
CA LYS A 501 -57.38 8.31 1.32
C LYS A 501 -57.81 8.70 -0.11
N LYS A 502 -56.85 9.01 -1.00
CA LYS A 502 -57.14 9.31 -2.42
C LYS A 502 -57.54 8.05 -3.19
N ARG A 503 -56.92 6.90 -2.91
CA ARG A 503 -57.28 5.61 -3.51
C ARG A 503 -58.70 5.19 -3.12
N ASP A 504 -59.03 5.28 -1.85
CA ASP A 504 -60.34 4.88 -1.33
C ASP A 504 -61.45 5.77 -1.90
N ARG A 505 -61.22 7.08 -2.03
CA ARG A 505 -62.15 8.00 -2.71
C ARG A 505 -62.39 7.64 -4.18
N ARG A 506 -61.33 7.26 -4.90
CA ARG A 506 -61.44 6.83 -6.32
C ARG A 506 -62.21 5.53 -6.45
N GLN A 507 -61.98 4.58 -5.55
CA GLN A 507 -62.68 3.30 -5.53
C GLN A 507 -64.17 3.52 -5.22
N ALA A 508 -64.49 4.30 -4.19
CA ALA A 508 -65.87 4.66 -3.86
C ALA A 508 -66.60 5.36 -5.02
N ALA A 509 -65.94 6.30 -5.70
CA ALA A 509 -66.50 6.96 -6.89
C ALA A 509 -66.70 5.98 -8.06
N GLY A 510 -65.78 5.03 -8.25
CA GLY A 510 -65.89 3.97 -9.26
C GLY A 510 -67.07 3.03 -9.00
N ASP A 511 -67.24 2.60 -7.75
CA ASP A 511 -68.36 1.74 -7.34
C ASP A 511 -69.71 2.44 -7.48
N GLN A 512 -69.78 3.74 -7.13
CA GLN A 512 -70.98 4.54 -7.33
C GLN A 512 -71.32 4.72 -8.82
N ARG A 513 -70.32 4.86 -9.69
CA ARG A 513 -70.51 4.94 -11.14
C ARG A 513 -70.97 3.60 -11.72
N ARG A 514 -70.44 2.46 -11.26
CA ARG A 514 -70.91 1.12 -11.65
C ARG A 514 -72.36 0.89 -11.25
N LYS A 515 -72.74 1.23 -10.02
CA LYS A 515 -74.13 1.15 -9.54
C LYS A 515 -75.11 1.98 -10.38
N ARG A 516 -74.67 3.14 -10.90
CA ARG A 516 -75.49 3.99 -11.79
C ARG A 516 -75.64 3.44 -13.21
N MET A 517 -74.73 2.59 -13.68
CA MET A 517 -74.82 1.98 -15.03
C MET A 517 -75.60 0.66 -15.05
N SER A 518 -75.85 0.06 -13.88
CA SER A 518 -76.64 -1.17 -13.74
C SER A 518 -78.13 -0.94 -13.48
N LEU A 519 -78.53 0.32 -13.28
CA LEU A 519 -79.92 0.80 -13.23
C LEU A 519 -80.25 1.43 -14.58
#